data_AF-A0A6V7V0G3-F1
#
_entry.id   AF-A0A6V7V0G3-F1
#
_cell.length_a   1.000
_cell.length_b   1.000
_cell.length_c   1.000
_cell.angle_alpha   90.00
_cell.angle_beta   90.00
_cell.angle_gamma   90.00
#
_symmetry.space_group_name_H-M   'P 1'
#
loop_
_entity.id
_entity.type
_entity.pdbx_description
1 polymer ?
#
loop_
_entity_poly.entity_id
_entity_poly.type
_entity_poly.pdbx_seq_one_letter_code
_entity_poly.pdbx_strand_id
1 'polypeptide(L)'
;MLLFLKEWVDSWYEVMNEYNQTDLESSNCTNRRKLFIASDELKDVVKEAKIRWGNKYEIYHGPFNTKNDSWQALAELISVSHILSRCRFLVCTLSSNFCRVSYELMQTIQGDASDNVHSLDYFYSELWFEDEMEATVDYKPKQEYPMSPYELEAEKGDVIVVKSPVFQNFYVRGRNPRLNSEGRFPMYLLKEHFKFEDSSDFINIFAPTRETNIN
;
A
#
# COMPACT_ATOMS: atom_id res chain seq x y z
N MET A 1 6.64 -4.91 -16.51
CA MET A 1 5.58 -4.43 -15.62
C MET A 1 4.47 -5.48 -15.42
N LEU A 2 3.73 -5.87 -16.46
CA LEU A 2 2.64 -6.85 -16.31
C LEU A 2 3.09 -8.22 -15.78
N LEU A 3 4.29 -8.70 -16.13
CA LEU A 3 4.81 -9.96 -15.59
C LEU A 3 4.94 -9.95 -14.06
N PHE A 4 5.51 -8.88 -13.49
CA PHE A 4 5.61 -8.73 -12.03
C PHE A 4 4.22 -8.61 -11.38
N LEU A 5 3.29 -7.87 -12.01
CA LEU A 5 1.90 -7.81 -11.54
C LEU A 5 1.27 -9.21 -11.47
N LYS A 6 1.50 -10.05 -12.49
CA LYS A 6 0.95 -11.41 -12.56
C LYS A 6 1.40 -12.27 -11.38
N GLU A 7 2.68 -12.23 -11.04
CA GLU A 7 3.24 -13.06 -9.96
C GLU A 7 2.55 -12.76 -8.63
N TRP A 8 2.38 -11.48 -8.30
CA TRP A 8 1.70 -11.07 -7.07
C TRP A 8 0.20 -11.35 -7.09
N VAL A 9 -0.47 -11.15 -8.23
CA VAL A 9 -1.88 -11.51 -8.39
C VAL A 9 -2.07 -13.03 -8.25
N ASP A 10 -1.22 -13.84 -8.88
CA ASP A 10 -1.27 -15.29 -8.78
C ASP A 10 -1.06 -15.77 -7.35
N SER A 11 -0.02 -15.24 -6.68
CA SER A 11 0.33 -15.53 -5.29
C SER A 11 -0.83 -15.21 -4.34
N TRP A 12 -1.44 -14.03 -4.47
CA TRP A 12 -2.61 -13.67 -3.66
C TRP A 12 -3.77 -14.64 -3.82
N TYR A 13 -4.11 -15.01 -5.06
CA TYR A 13 -5.19 -15.97 -5.30
C TYR A 13 -4.85 -17.39 -4.80
N GLU A 14 -3.58 -17.78 -4.78
CA GLU A 14 -3.14 -19.05 -4.23
C GLU A 14 -3.31 -19.07 -2.70
N VAL A 15 -2.82 -18.05 -2.00
CA VAL A 15 -3.01 -17.88 -0.54
C VAL A 15 -4.50 -17.85 -0.17
N MET A 16 -5.31 -17.09 -0.91
CA MET A 16 -6.75 -17.01 -0.64
C MET A 16 -7.48 -18.33 -0.91
N ASN A 17 -7.02 -19.12 -1.90
CA ASN A 17 -7.60 -20.44 -2.16
C ASN A 17 -7.30 -21.41 -1.02
N GLU A 18 -6.10 -21.36 -0.44
CA GLU A 18 -5.73 -22.16 0.73
C GLU A 18 -6.58 -21.79 1.95
N TYR A 19 -6.73 -20.48 2.21
CA TYR A 19 -7.54 -19.97 3.32
C TYR A 19 -9.03 -20.34 3.18
N ASN A 20 -9.60 -20.23 1.97
CA ASN A 20 -10.99 -20.59 1.75
C ASN A 20 -11.24 -22.11 1.75
N GLN A 21 -10.21 -22.94 1.51
CA GLN A 21 -10.31 -24.40 1.66
C GLN A 21 -10.38 -24.82 3.13
N THR A 22 -9.81 -24.03 4.05
CA THR A 22 -9.97 -24.24 5.49
C THR A 22 -11.35 -23.79 6.01
N ASP A 23 -11.99 -22.83 5.33
CA ASP A 23 -13.34 -22.32 5.62
C ASP A 23 -14.39 -22.88 4.64
N LEU A 24 -14.52 -24.20 4.57
CA LEU A 24 -15.54 -24.84 3.73
C LEU A 24 -16.93 -24.72 4.36
N GLU A 25 -17.75 -23.78 3.84
CA GLU A 25 -19.13 -24.06 3.39
C GLU A 25 -19.87 -22.87 2.72
N SER A 26 -19.29 -21.68 2.55
CA SER A 26 -20.05 -20.55 1.98
C SER A 26 -19.98 -20.45 0.45
N SER A 27 -20.95 -21.09 -0.19
CA SER A 27 -21.81 -20.57 -1.27
C SER A 27 -21.20 -20.01 -2.58
N ASN A 28 -21.49 -20.70 -3.68
CA ASN A 28 -22.07 -20.17 -4.94
C ASN A 28 -21.44 -18.95 -5.64
N CYS A 29 -20.19 -18.58 -5.35
CA CYS A 29 -19.44 -17.66 -6.19
C CYS A 29 -18.86 -18.43 -7.38
N THR A 30 -19.00 -17.87 -8.59
CA THR A 30 -18.32 -18.42 -9.76
C THR A 30 -16.82 -18.50 -9.46
N ASN A 31 -16.23 -19.70 -9.52
CA ASN A 31 -14.81 -20.01 -9.25
C ASN A 31 -13.80 -19.28 -10.17
N ARG A 32 -14.20 -18.19 -10.85
CA ARG A 32 -13.36 -17.46 -11.79
C ARG A 32 -12.67 -16.31 -11.08
N ARG A 33 -11.33 -16.27 -11.20
CA ARG A 33 -10.50 -15.17 -10.73
C ARG A 33 -10.86 -13.91 -11.52
N LYS A 34 -11.26 -12.84 -10.84
CA LYS A 34 -11.65 -11.55 -11.45
C LYS A 34 -10.53 -10.54 -11.29
N LEU A 35 -10.23 -9.80 -12.35
CA LEU A 35 -9.20 -8.76 -12.35
C LEU A 35 -9.81 -7.47 -12.85
N PHE A 36 -9.71 -6.40 -12.07
CA PHE A 36 -10.04 -5.05 -12.54
C PHE A 36 -8.74 -4.30 -12.86
N ILE A 37 -8.62 -3.79 -14.08
CA ILE A 37 -7.42 -3.08 -14.55
C ILE A 37 -7.73 -1.59 -14.73
N ALA A 38 -6.88 -0.76 -14.13
CA ALA A 38 -6.80 0.68 -14.34
C ALA A 38 -5.39 1.03 -14.82
N SER A 39 -5.27 1.82 -15.88
CA SER A 39 -4.00 2.26 -16.48
C SER A 39 -4.23 3.47 -17.36
N ASP A 40 -3.24 4.35 -17.46
CA ASP A 40 -3.22 5.45 -18.43
C ASP A 40 -3.15 4.91 -19.88
N GLU A 41 -2.49 3.76 -20.08
CA GLU A 41 -2.38 3.07 -21.37
C GLU A 41 -3.37 1.89 -21.48
N LEU A 42 -4.63 2.13 -21.08
CA LEU A 42 -5.61 1.07 -20.86
C LEU A 42 -5.82 0.13 -22.05
N LYS A 43 -5.84 0.66 -23.28
CA LYS A 43 -6.08 -0.13 -24.50
C LYS A 43 -5.04 -1.23 -24.69
N ASP A 44 -3.77 -0.86 -24.63
CA ASP A 44 -2.68 -1.80 -24.88
C ASP A 44 -2.49 -2.76 -23.70
N VAL A 45 -2.60 -2.26 -22.48
CA VAL A 45 -2.53 -3.08 -21.26
C VAL A 45 -3.64 -4.13 -21.22
N VAL A 46 -4.90 -3.75 -21.50
CA VAL A 46 -6.02 -4.70 -21.51
C VAL A 46 -5.89 -5.72 -22.65
N LYS A 47 -5.43 -5.28 -23.83
CA LYS A 47 -5.18 -6.18 -24.96
C LYS A 47 -4.12 -7.22 -24.59
N GLU A 48 -3.01 -6.79 -24.02
CA GLU A 48 -1.94 -7.69 -23.57
C GLU A 48 -2.44 -8.63 -22.46
N ALA A 49 -3.15 -8.11 -21.46
CA ALA A 49 -3.68 -8.91 -20.35
C ALA A 49 -4.67 -9.97 -20.84
N LYS A 50 -5.56 -9.64 -21.80
CA LYS A 50 -6.48 -10.63 -22.40
C LYS A 50 -5.74 -11.74 -23.13
N ILE A 51 -4.69 -11.40 -23.87
CA ILE A 51 -3.87 -12.38 -24.61
C ILE A 51 -3.13 -13.31 -23.63
N ARG A 52 -2.50 -12.74 -22.60
CA ARG A 52 -1.65 -13.50 -21.68
C ARG A 52 -2.44 -14.24 -20.60
N TRP A 53 -3.54 -13.67 -20.13
CA TRP A 53 -4.21 -14.06 -18.87
C TRP A 53 -5.69 -14.36 -19.02
N GLY A 54 -6.30 -14.13 -20.20
CA GLY A 54 -7.74 -14.30 -20.41
C GLY A 54 -8.27 -15.72 -20.28
N ASN A 55 -7.40 -16.73 -20.25
CA ASN A 55 -7.76 -18.12 -19.96
C ASN A 55 -7.97 -18.39 -18.45
N LYS A 56 -7.29 -17.62 -17.60
CA LYS A 56 -7.27 -17.80 -16.14
C LYS A 56 -8.09 -16.73 -15.41
N TYR A 57 -8.18 -15.52 -15.99
CA TYR A 57 -8.78 -14.35 -15.38
C TYR A 57 -9.93 -13.78 -16.21
N GLU A 58 -11.00 -13.42 -15.53
CA GLU A 58 -12.06 -12.57 -16.08
C GLU A 58 -11.66 -11.09 -15.89
N ILE A 59 -11.36 -10.42 -16.99
CA ILE A 59 -10.75 -9.10 -16.99
C ILE A 59 -11.81 -8.02 -17.19
N TYR A 60 -11.98 -7.20 -16.17
CA TYR A 60 -12.75 -5.96 -16.14
C TYR A 60 -11.79 -4.76 -16.23
N HIS A 61 -12.28 -3.64 -16.75
CA HIS A 61 -11.50 -2.42 -16.85
C HIS A 61 -12.42 -1.19 -16.85
N GLY A 62 -11.86 -0.04 -16.50
CA GLY A 62 -12.55 1.25 -16.64
C GLY A 62 -12.89 1.58 -18.11
N PRO A 63 -13.64 2.67 -18.34
CA PRO A 63 -13.86 3.16 -19.71
C PRO A 63 -12.52 3.45 -20.38
N PHE A 64 -12.41 3.14 -21.67
CA PHE A 64 -11.30 3.66 -22.45
C PHE A 64 -11.47 5.17 -22.49
N ASN A 65 -10.50 5.93 -21.98
CA ASN A 65 -10.43 7.39 -22.07
C ASN A 65 -10.84 7.81 -23.49
N THR A 66 -12.07 8.30 -23.64
CA THR A 66 -12.67 8.48 -24.98
C THR A 66 -13.04 9.93 -25.26
N LYS A 67 -12.91 10.87 -24.31
CA LYS A 67 -13.42 12.22 -24.51
C LYS A 67 -12.55 13.30 -23.85
N ASN A 68 -12.44 14.43 -24.56
CA ASN A 68 -11.74 15.65 -24.15
C ASN A 68 -12.54 16.50 -23.13
N ASP A 69 -13.56 15.93 -22.49
CA ASP A 69 -14.39 16.65 -21.52
C ASP A 69 -13.84 16.41 -20.11
N SER A 70 -13.34 17.49 -19.48
CA SER A 70 -12.67 17.45 -18.17
C SER A 70 -13.58 16.91 -17.07
N TRP A 71 -14.90 17.17 -17.14
CA TRP A 71 -15.85 16.68 -16.14
C TRP A 71 -16.06 15.17 -16.25
N GLN A 72 -16.13 14.65 -17.47
CA GLN A 72 -16.28 13.21 -17.70
C GLN A 72 -15.02 12.47 -17.27
N ALA A 73 -13.84 13.00 -17.60
CA ALA A 73 -12.58 12.42 -17.15
C ALA A 73 -12.47 12.36 -15.61
N LEU A 74 -12.90 13.42 -14.91
CA LEU A 74 -12.94 13.42 -13.44
C LEU A 74 -13.93 12.38 -12.89
N ALA A 75 -15.13 12.30 -13.45
CA ALA A 75 -16.13 11.31 -13.04
C ALA A 75 -15.65 9.87 -13.27
N GLU A 76 -14.93 9.62 -14.36
CA GLU A 76 -14.30 8.34 -14.67
C GLU A 76 -13.20 8.00 -13.65
N LEU A 77 -12.31 8.94 -13.33
CA LEU A 77 -11.26 8.76 -12.33
C LEU A 77 -11.83 8.42 -10.95
N ILE A 78 -12.86 9.15 -10.51
CA ILE A 78 -13.55 8.90 -9.23
C ILE A 78 -14.18 7.51 -9.24
N SER A 79 -14.85 7.14 -10.34
CA SER A 79 -15.50 5.83 -10.47
C SER A 79 -14.48 4.68 -10.44
N VAL A 80 -13.37 4.83 -11.15
CA VAL A 80 -12.28 3.84 -11.16
C VAL A 80 -11.65 3.71 -9.77
N SER A 81 -11.36 4.81 -9.08
CA SER A 81 -10.83 4.78 -7.71
C SER A 81 -11.79 4.10 -6.74
N HIS A 82 -13.09 4.37 -6.86
CA HIS A 82 -14.14 3.74 -6.07
C HIS A 82 -14.27 2.22 -6.33
N ILE A 83 -14.08 1.78 -7.58
CA ILE A 83 -14.07 0.35 -7.90
C ILE A 83 -12.81 -0.31 -7.33
N LEU A 84 -11.64 0.34 -7.46
CA LEU A 84 -10.38 -0.15 -6.90
C LEU A 84 -10.47 -0.31 -5.38
N SER A 85 -11.02 0.67 -4.66
CA SER A 85 -11.16 0.61 -3.20
C SER A 85 -12.13 -0.49 -2.71
N ARG A 86 -12.97 -1.02 -3.59
CA ARG A 86 -13.85 -2.17 -3.33
C ARG A 86 -13.25 -3.51 -3.75
N CYS A 87 -12.08 -3.52 -4.41
CA CYS A 87 -11.39 -4.77 -4.71
C CYS A 87 -10.89 -5.41 -3.41
N ARG A 88 -10.80 -6.75 -3.36
CA ARG A 88 -10.30 -7.45 -2.16
C ARG A 88 -8.79 -7.28 -1.94
N PHE A 89 -8.07 -6.89 -2.99
CA PHE A 89 -6.62 -6.73 -2.96
C PHE A 89 -6.20 -5.78 -4.07
N LEU A 90 -5.22 -4.93 -3.79
CA LEU A 90 -4.61 -4.03 -4.75
C LEU A 90 -3.20 -4.49 -5.08
N VAL A 91 -2.84 -4.51 -6.36
CA VAL A 91 -1.44 -4.62 -6.80
C VAL A 91 -1.14 -3.42 -7.66
N CYS A 92 -0.25 -2.54 -7.20
CA CYS A 92 0.00 -1.27 -7.85
C CYS A 92 1.40 -0.72 -7.55
N THR A 93 1.65 0.52 -7.96
CA THR A 93 2.79 1.32 -7.51
C THR A 93 2.29 2.38 -6.51
N LEU A 94 2.71 2.31 -5.25
CA LEU A 94 2.34 3.32 -4.25
C LEU A 94 3.05 4.65 -4.48
N SER A 95 4.02 4.74 -5.40
CA SER A 95 4.45 6.05 -5.93
C SER A 95 3.32 6.84 -6.60
N SER A 96 2.28 6.15 -7.12
CA SER A 96 1.10 6.77 -7.72
C SER A 96 0.12 7.29 -6.66
N ASN A 97 -0.15 8.60 -6.69
CA ASN A 97 -1.22 9.22 -5.89
C ASN A 97 -2.57 8.52 -6.09
N PHE A 98 -2.86 8.09 -7.33
CA PHE A 98 -4.13 7.44 -7.65
C PHE A 98 -4.28 6.08 -6.95
N CYS A 99 -3.18 5.33 -6.82
CA CYS A 99 -3.23 4.08 -6.04
C CYS A 99 -3.37 4.35 -4.54
N ARG A 100 -2.58 5.30 -3.99
CA ARG A 100 -2.67 5.68 -2.57
C ARG A 100 -4.08 6.08 -2.18
N VAL A 101 -4.72 6.98 -2.93
CA VAL A 101 -6.11 7.39 -2.68
C VAL A 101 -7.06 6.20 -2.71
N SER A 102 -6.92 5.30 -3.70
CA SER A 102 -7.78 4.11 -3.79
C SER A 102 -7.57 3.16 -2.60
N TYR A 103 -6.35 3.05 -2.08
CA TYR A 103 -6.01 2.26 -0.89
C TYR A 103 -6.48 2.93 0.41
N GLU A 104 -6.35 4.25 0.54
CA GLU A 104 -6.89 5.02 1.68
C GLU A 104 -8.41 4.88 1.74
N LEU A 105 -9.11 5.00 0.60
CA LEU A 105 -10.54 4.75 0.52
C LEU A 105 -10.90 3.30 0.91
N MET A 106 -10.06 2.32 0.56
CA MET A 106 -10.29 0.92 0.91
C MET A 106 -10.41 0.72 2.43
N GLN A 107 -9.58 1.40 3.23
CA GLN A 107 -9.63 1.34 4.70
C GLN A 107 -11.01 1.79 5.23
N THR A 108 -11.60 2.82 4.63
CA THR A 108 -12.91 3.33 5.05
C THR A 108 -14.08 2.40 4.70
N ILE A 109 -13.91 1.52 3.71
CA ILE A 109 -14.98 0.67 3.17
C ILE A 109 -14.93 -0.75 3.76
N GLN A 110 -13.73 -1.30 3.96
CA GLN A 110 -13.53 -2.71 4.29
C GLN A 110 -13.15 -2.94 5.76
N GLY A 111 -12.90 -1.88 6.55
CA GLY A 111 -12.41 -1.98 7.92
C GLY A 111 -10.88 -2.05 7.92
N ASP A 112 -10.29 -3.02 8.62
CA ASP A 112 -8.84 -3.24 8.56
C ASP A 112 -8.47 -3.90 7.23
N ALA A 113 -8.02 -3.09 6.29
CA ALA A 113 -7.52 -3.51 4.99
C ALA A 113 -6.04 -3.13 4.82
N SER A 114 -5.32 -2.98 5.92
CA SER A 114 -3.91 -2.56 5.93
C SER A 114 -3.01 -3.51 5.12
N ASP A 115 -3.30 -4.81 5.16
CA ASP A 115 -2.58 -5.84 4.41
C ASP A 115 -3.12 -6.10 2.99
N ASN A 116 -4.20 -5.41 2.58
CA ASN A 116 -4.87 -5.67 1.30
C ASN A 116 -4.24 -4.95 0.10
N VAL A 117 -2.93 -4.67 0.17
CA VAL A 117 -2.18 -4.03 -0.92
C VAL A 117 -0.79 -4.64 -1.07
N HIS A 118 -0.36 -4.80 -2.32
CA HIS A 118 1.03 -5.06 -2.66
C HIS A 118 1.55 -3.98 -3.61
N SER A 119 2.57 -3.27 -3.16
CA SER A 119 3.23 -2.23 -3.95
C SER A 119 4.48 -2.76 -4.63
N LEU A 120 4.69 -2.39 -5.88
CA LEU A 120 5.86 -2.80 -6.67
C LEU A 120 7.10 -1.93 -6.43
N ASP A 121 6.96 -0.79 -5.75
CA ASP A 121 8.04 0.20 -5.65
C ASP A 121 8.22 0.77 -4.24
N TYR A 122 7.14 1.30 -3.66
CA TYR A 122 7.18 2.07 -2.41
C TYR A 122 6.38 1.35 -1.34
N PHE A 123 6.82 1.34 -0.08
CA PHE A 123 5.87 1.06 1.00
C PHE A 123 4.92 2.27 1.17
N TYR A 124 3.79 2.09 1.86
CA TYR A 124 2.85 3.19 2.07
C TYR A 124 3.51 4.29 2.92
N SER A 125 3.55 5.50 2.38
CA SER A 125 4.17 6.66 3.03
C SER A 125 3.54 7.93 2.46
N GLU A 126 3.33 8.91 3.34
CA GLU A 126 2.99 10.26 2.92
C GLU A 126 4.25 10.97 2.46
N LEU A 127 4.28 11.44 1.21
CA LEU A 127 5.48 11.97 0.54
C LEU A 127 6.19 13.13 1.26
N TRP A 128 5.57 13.72 2.28
CA TRP A 128 6.05 14.89 3.01
C TRP A 128 6.42 14.59 4.47
N PHE A 129 6.25 13.35 4.94
CA PHE A 129 6.60 12.96 6.30
C PHE A 129 7.85 12.08 6.32
N GLU A 130 8.73 12.36 7.28
CA GLU A 130 9.79 11.43 7.64
C GLU A 130 9.16 10.30 8.46
N ASP A 131 9.04 9.13 7.83
CA ASP A 131 8.60 7.93 8.52
C ASP A 131 9.68 7.48 9.51
N GLU A 132 9.25 7.08 10.69
CA GLU A 132 10.12 6.53 11.73
C GLU A 132 9.80 5.06 11.91
N MET A 133 10.85 4.26 11.97
CA MET A 133 10.75 2.82 12.23
C MET A 133 11.71 2.43 13.34
N GLU A 134 11.31 1.51 14.21
CA GLU A 134 12.12 1.09 15.35
C GLU A 134 12.82 -0.25 15.05
N ALA A 135 14.12 -0.33 15.33
CA ALA A 135 14.88 -1.57 15.23
C ALA A 135 14.43 -2.57 16.31
N THR A 136 14.03 -3.77 15.88
CA THR A 136 13.54 -4.83 16.78
C THR A 136 14.66 -5.66 17.40
N VAL A 137 15.84 -5.65 16.76
CA VAL A 137 17.03 -6.44 17.14
C VAL A 137 18.29 -5.63 16.90
N ASP A 138 19.38 -6.04 17.56
CA ASP A 138 20.71 -5.53 17.25
C ASP A 138 21.16 -6.00 15.87
N TYR A 139 21.60 -5.07 15.03
CA TYR A 139 22.08 -5.35 13.68
C TYR A 139 23.43 -4.68 13.46
N LYS A 140 24.45 -5.52 13.22
CA LYS A 140 25.78 -5.06 12.77
C LYS A 140 26.07 -5.62 11.38
N PRO A 141 26.44 -4.78 10.41
CA PRO A 141 26.84 -5.24 9.09
C PRO A 141 28.02 -6.21 9.20
N LYS A 142 27.88 -7.43 8.68
CA LYS A 142 28.98 -8.40 8.65
C LYS A 142 29.94 -8.01 7.51
N GLN A 143 31.20 -7.72 7.85
CA GLN A 143 32.27 -7.38 6.88
C GLN A 143 32.55 -8.47 5.83
N GLU A 144 32.11 -9.70 6.07
CA GLU A 144 32.32 -10.84 5.17
C GLU A 144 31.26 -10.93 4.05
N TYR A 145 30.09 -10.33 4.26
CA TYR A 145 29.02 -10.20 3.26
C TYR A 145 28.34 -8.82 3.30
N PRO A 146 29.08 -7.69 3.25
CA PRO A 146 28.45 -6.41 3.08
C PRO A 146 27.95 -6.40 1.62
N MET A 147 26.67 -6.68 1.41
CA MET A 147 26.09 -6.50 0.08
C MET A 147 26.28 -5.06 -0.42
N SER A 148 26.54 -4.10 0.48
CA SER A 148 27.21 -2.84 0.14
C SER A 148 27.90 -2.21 1.35
N PRO A 149 28.91 -1.34 1.17
CA PRO A 149 29.55 -0.56 2.26
C PRO A 149 28.64 0.52 2.88
N TYR A 150 27.32 0.43 2.68
CA TYR A 150 26.32 1.41 3.07
C TYR A 150 25.24 0.84 3.99
N GLU A 151 25.43 -0.33 4.61
CA GLU A 151 24.50 -0.83 5.62
C GLU A 151 24.66 -0.09 6.95
N LEU A 152 23.54 0.17 7.60
CA LEU A 152 23.44 0.96 8.81
C LEU A 152 23.43 0.04 10.04
N GLU A 153 24.34 0.26 10.98
CA GLU A 153 24.28 -0.39 12.29
C GLU A 153 23.11 0.18 13.11
N ALA A 154 22.41 -0.68 13.85
CA ALA A 154 21.41 -0.28 14.82
C ALA A 154 21.41 -1.22 16.01
N GLU A 155 21.09 -0.68 17.18
CA GLU A 155 20.79 -1.44 18.39
C GLU A 155 19.27 -1.57 18.52
N LYS A 156 18.81 -2.61 19.22
CA LYS A 156 17.39 -2.79 19.52
C LYS A 156 16.82 -1.55 20.21
N GLY A 157 15.75 -1.00 19.67
CA GLY A 157 15.09 0.21 20.13
C GLY A 157 15.57 1.49 19.44
N ASP A 158 16.61 1.43 18.59
CA ASP A 158 17.00 2.59 17.78
C ASP A 158 15.87 2.97 16.81
N VAL A 159 15.55 4.27 16.77
CA VAL A 159 14.63 4.84 15.78
C VAL A 159 15.41 5.18 14.51
N ILE A 160 15.01 4.57 13.40
CA ILE A 160 15.54 4.80 12.07
C ILE A 160 14.62 5.79 11.36
N VAL A 161 15.12 6.97 11.06
CA VAL A 161 14.43 7.98 10.27
C VAL A 161 14.54 7.60 8.80
N VAL A 162 13.45 7.13 8.22
CA VAL A 162 13.38 6.68 6.84
C VAL A 162 13.39 7.89 5.90
N LYS A 163 14.35 7.89 4.96
CA LYS A 163 14.54 9.00 4.01
C LYS A 163 13.80 8.80 2.69
N SER A 164 13.37 7.58 2.41
CA SER A 164 12.70 7.27 1.15
C SER A 164 11.79 6.06 1.34
N PRO A 165 10.56 6.12 0.79
CA PRO A 165 9.65 4.98 0.79
C PRO A 165 10.06 3.86 -0.17
N VAL A 166 11.08 4.10 -1.00
CA VAL A 166 11.64 3.10 -1.91
C VAL A 166 12.30 1.98 -1.11
N PHE A 167 11.85 0.76 -1.34
CA PHE A 167 12.54 -0.43 -0.84
C PHE A 167 13.29 -1.12 -1.99
N GLN A 168 14.55 -1.49 -1.75
CA GLN A 168 15.36 -2.23 -2.72
C GLN A 168 15.83 -3.52 -2.06
N ASN A 169 15.45 -4.67 -2.63
CA ASN A 169 15.82 -5.99 -2.11
C ASN A 169 15.48 -6.16 -0.60
N PHE A 170 14.35 -5.61 -0.15
CA PHE A 170 13.90 -5.61 1.25
C PHE A 170 14.77 -4.79 2.22
N TYR A 171 15.57 -3.85 1.70
CA TYR A 171 16.25 -2.83 2.49
C TYR A 171 15.59 -1.47 2.29
N VAL A 172 15.50 -0.71 3.39
CA VAL A 172 15.08 0.69 3.39
C VAL A 172 16.28 1.59 3.63
N ARG A 173 16.28 2.78 3.05
CA ARG A 173 17.32 3.79 3.30
C ARG A 173 16.87 4.73 4.40
N GLY A 174 17.70 4.90 5.42
CA GLY A 174 17.38 5.77 6.56
C GLY A 174 18.62 6.26 7.29
N ARG A 175 18.38 7.08 8.30
CA ARG A 175 19.39 7.62 9.21
C ARG A 175 19.13 7.11 10.62
N ASN A 176 20.18 6.67 11.29
CA ASN A 176 20.15 6.39 12.73
C ASN A 176 20.62 7.65 13.47
N PRO A 177 19.74 8.38 14.17
CA PRO A 177 20.11 9.60 14.89
C PRO A 177 21.15 9.34 15.99
N ARG A 178 21.14 8.17 16.64
CA ARG A 178 22.09 7.81 17.71
C ARG A 178 23.53 7.78 17.20
N LEU A 179 23.75 7.18 16.03
CA LEU A 179 25.06 7.07 15.39
C LEU A 179 25.38 8.24 14.47
N ASN A 180 24.41 9.12 14.21
CA ASN A 180 24.49 10.18 13.22
C ASN A 180 24.92 9.68 11.82
N SER A 181 24.58 8.43 11.50
CA SER A 181 24.98 7.76 10.27
C SER A 181 23.77 7.45 9.41
N GLU A 182 23.99 7.41 8.10
CA GLU A 182 22.97 7.08 7.11
C GLU A 182 23.39 5.83 6.36
N GLY A 183 22.42 4.98 6.07
CA GLY A 183 22.65 3.76 5.31
C GLY A 183 21.36 3.04 5.00
N ARG A 184 21.52 1.77 4.65
CA ARG A 184 20.44 0.83 4.37
C ARG A 184 20.24 -0.08 5.56
N PHE A 185 18.99 -0.36 5.88
CA PHE A 185 18.63 -1.25 6.97
C PHE A 185 17.65 -2.32 6.47
N PRO A 186 17.79 -3.59 6.88
CA PRO A 186 16.85 -4.64 6.49
C PRO A 186 15.45 -4.39 7.07
N MET A 187 14.42 -4.34 6.21
CA MET A 187 13.06 -3.97 6.63
C MET A 187 12.43 -4.96 7.60
N TYR A 188 12.71 -6.27 7.46
CA TYR A 188 12.15 -7.30 8.33
C TYR A 188 12.64 -7.24 9.79
N LEU A 189 13.66 -6.41 10.05
CA LEU A 189 14.18 -6.13 11.39
C LEU A 189 13.61 -4.83 11.99
N LEU A 190 12.73 -4.15 11.26
CA LEU A 190 12.05 -2.94 11.69
C LEU A 190 10.61 -3.24 12.08
N LYS A 191 10.09 -2.44 12.99
CA LYS A 191 8.65 -2.30 13.25
C LYS A 191 8.24 -0.83 13.12
N GLU A 192 6.96 -0.59 12.91
CA GLU A 192 6.39 0.75 12.87
C GLU A 192 6.60 1.48 14.21
N HIS A 193 7.03 2.74 14.15
CA HIS A 193 7.16 3.61 15.32
C HIS A 193 5.98 4.57 15.38
N PHE A 194 4.94 4.20 16.13
CA PHE A 194 3.73 5.02 16.25
C PHE A 194 4.00 6.32 16.99
N LYS A 195 3.63 7.44 16.36
CA LYS A 195 3.61 8.77 16.95
C LYS A 195 2.21 9.09 17.43
N PHE A 196 2.08 9.55 18.66
CA PHE A 196 0.81 9.96 19.25
C PHE A 196 0.87 11.46 19.54
N GLU A 197 -0.09 12.20 18.99
CA GLU A 197 -0.27 13.63 19.25
C GLU A 197 -1.53 13.83 20.09
N ASP A 198 -1.47 14.70 21.09
CA ASP A 198 -2.65 15.07 21.86
C ASP A 198 -3.53 16.02 21.04
N SER A 199 -4.74 15.59 20.72
CA SER A 199 -5.73 16.36 19.95
C SER A 199 -6.91 16.83 20.81
N SER A 200 -6.74 16.90 22.13
CA SER A 200 -7.79 17.32 23.09
C SER A 200 -8.44 18.66 22.74
N ASP A 201 -7.74 19.57 22.07
CA ASP A 201 -8.26 20.87 21.62
C ASP A 201 -9.38 20.75 20.57
N PHE A 202 -9.45 19.66 19.80
CA PHE A 202 -10.52 19.42 18.82
C PHE A 202 -11.87 19.09 19.48
N ILE A 203 -11.87 18.52 20.69
CA ILE A 203 -13.10 18.13 21.41
C ILE A 203 -13.91 19.38 21.82
N ASN A 204 -13.23 20.49 22.10
CA ASN A 204 -13.85 21.73 22.54
C ASN A 204 -14.57 22.52 21.43
N ILE A 205 -14.39 22.14 20.16
CA ILE A 205 -15.04 22.79 19.01
C ILE A 205 -16.47 22.24 18.79
N PHE A 206 -16.72 20.98 19.15
CA PHE A 206 -18.02 20.31 18.95
C PHE A 206 -18.84 20.13 20.22
N ALA A 207 -18.27 20.43 21.39
CA ALA A 207 -19.04 20.56 22.62
C ALA A 207 -19.86 21.86 22.54
N PRO A 208 -21.21 21.83 22.46
CA PRO A 208 -21.97 23.05 22.59
C PRO A 208 -21.65 23.64 23.96
N THR A 209 -21.22 24.90 23.99
CA THR A 209 -21.20 25.69 25.21
C THR A 209 -22.60 25.62 25.81
N ARG A 210 -22.77 24.79 26.84
CA ARG A 210 -23.93 24.89 27.71
C ARG A 210 -23.78 26.23 28.42
N GLU A 211 -24.34 27.28 27.84
CA GLU A 211 -24.70 28.46 28.58
C GLU A 211 -25.70 28.03 29.66
N THR A 212 -25.17 27.72 30.85
CA THR A 212 -25.96 27.66 32.06
C THR A 212 -26.32 29.09 32.42
N ASN A 213 -27.34 29.64 31.76
CA ASN A 213 -28.11 30.75 32.30
C ASN A 213 -28.91 30.20 33.49
N ILE A 214 -28.30 30.27 34.67
CA ILE A 214 -29.03 30.19 35.93
C ILE A 214 -29.30 31.64 36.36
N ASN A 215 -30.59 31.96 36.34
CA ASN A 215 -31.33 33.16 36.80
C ASN A 215 -30.56 34.20 37.63
#